data_AF-A0A4Q5U3L1-F1
#
_entry.id   AF-A0A4Q5U3L1-F1
#
_cell.length_a   1.000
_cell.length_b   1.000
_cell.length_c   1.000
_cell.angle_alpha   90.00
_cell.angle_beta   90.00
_cell.angle_gamma   90.00
#
_symmetry.space_group_name_H-M   'P 1'
#
loop_
_entity.id
_entity.type
_entity.pdbx_description
1 polymer ?
#
loop_
_entity_poly.entity_id
_entity_poly.type
_entity_poly.pdbx_seq_one_letter_code
_entity_poly.pdbx_strand_id
1 'polypeptide(L)'
;MHALEMPEYRKISTWTGFLAIAVALTGIIAQGVLYEIKSANAEKDLQSVLARKDSVDKEAKALIETRRRLVDEIAGLQDKVNQGATALEQISDDLKSTGQQAGSNASLDTLQEAASAAALDLRAALSPQPGSNATEPLSNVVARLFDAKASQRGAAYNSIMKNYSQRADLVATLLKFADANTDNENGIYNTLVVLGHLNYSSVPAEMVQPVREFSTRMRDKGPKTAARADVVLKRLPG
;
A
#
# COMPACT_ATOMS: atom_id res chain seq x y z
N MET A 1 36.46 -25.68 -30.20
CA MET A 1 36.27 -24.51 -29.33
C MET A 1 35.32 -23.56 -30.04
N HIS A 2 34.02 -23.61 -29.73
CA HIS A 2 33.02 -22.69 -30.26
C HIS A 2 32.41 -21.94 -29.07
N ALA A 3 32.66 -20.63 -29.02
CA ALA A 3 32.03 -19.73 -28.07
C ALA A 3 30.59 -19.47 -28.53
N LEU A 4 29.63 -19.71 -27.66
CA LEU A 4 28.23 -19.34 -27.85
C LEU A 4 28.06 -17.88 -27.43
N GLU A 5 27.83 -17.00 -28.40
CA GLU A 5 27.37 -15.63 -28.17
C GLU A 5 26.01 -15.66 -27.48
N MET A 6 25.90 -15.01 -26.32
CA MET A 6 24.61 -14.82 -25.65
C MET A 6 23.87 -13.63 -26.28
N PRO A 7 22.56 -13.72 -26.53
CA PRO A 7 21.79 -12.64 -27.10
C PRO A 7 21.61 -11.49 -26.08
N GLU A 8 21.91 -10.27 -26.52
CA GLU A 8 21.54 -9.04 -25.81
C GLU A 8 20.01 -8.91 -25.73
N TYR A 9 19.45 -9.11 -24.55
CA TYR A 9 18.07 -8.73 -24.28
C TYR A 9 17.97 -7.21 -24.16
N ARG A 10 17.55 -6.56 -25.24
CA ARG A 10 17.10 -5.15 -25.20
C ARG A 10 15.99 -5.02 -24.15
N LYS A 11 16.20 -4.13 -23.18
CA LYS A 11 15.22 -3.74 -22.17
C LYS A 11 13.97 -3.19 -22.86
N ILE A 12 12.95 -4.03 -23.00
CA ILE A 12 11.62 -3.60 -23.42
C ILE A 12 11.08 -2.71 -22.31
N SER A 13 10.92 -1.41 -22.60
CA SER A 13 10.45 -0.45 -21.61
C SER A 13 9.01 -0.81 -21.21
N THR A 14 8.75 -0.73 -19.91
CA THR A 14 7.45 -1.00 -19.26
C THR A 14 6.28 -0.29 -19.92
N TRP A 15 6.51 0.79 -20.68
CA TRP A 15 5.49 1.49 -21.46
C TRP A 15 4.87 0.68 -22.60
N THR A 16 5.64 -0.21 -23.24
CA THR A 16 5.12 -1.01 -24.38
C THR A 16 4.27 -2.20 -23.93
N GLY A 17 4.53 -2.75 -22.74
CA GLY A 17 3.74 -3.84 -22.16
C GLY A 17 2.31 -3.45 -21.80
N PHE A 18 2.08 -2.20 -21.37
CA PHE A 18 0.74 -1.73 -21.00
C PHE A 18 -0.10 -1.25 -22.19
N LEU A 19 0.53 -0.72 -23.25
CA LEU A 19 -0.18 -0.44 -24.50
C LEU A 19 -0.75 -1.73 -25.11
N ALA A 20 -0.01 -2.84 -24.99
CA ALA A 20 -0.48 -4.15 -25.42
C ALA A 20 -1.71 -4.64 -24.63
N ILE A 21 -1.84 -4.29 -23.35
CA ILE A 21 -3.01 -4.66 -22.52
C ILE A 21 -4.24 -3.82 -22.89
N ALA A 22 -4.07 -2.53 -23.20
CA ALA A 22 -5.17 -1.67 -23.64
C ALA A 22 -5.70 -2.06 -25.05
N VAL A 23 -4.82 -2.49 -25.95
CA VAL A 23 -5.19 -2.99 -27.29
C VAL A 23 -5.76 -4.42 -27.21
N ALA A 24 -5.25 -5.27 -26.31
CA ALA A 24 -5.78 -6.61 -26.09
C ALA A 24 -7.21 -6.59 -25.50
N LEU A 25 -7.52 -5.66 -24.59
CA LEU A 25 -8.86 -5.54 -24.02
C LEU A 25 -9.91 -5.04 -25.03
N THR A 26 -9.50 -4.20 -25.99
CA THR A 26 -10.39 -3.80 -27.10
C THR A 26 -10.55 -4.91 -28.14
N GLY A 27 -9.50 -5.70 -28.40
CA GLY A 27 -9.55 -6.84 -29.33
C GLY A 27 -10.37 -8.04 -28.83
N ILE A 28 -10.31 -8.34 -27.52
CA ILE A 28 -11.06 -9.47 -26.92
C ILE A 28 -12.57 -9.20 -26.91
N ILE A 29 -12.99 -7.94 -26.74
CA ILE A 29 -14.40 -7.55 -26.80
C ILE A 29 -14.94 -7.66 -28.24
N ALA A 30 -14.12 -7.42 -29.27
CA ALA A 30 -14.54 -7.54 -30.66
C ALA A 30 -14.67 -9.00 -31.13
N GLN A 31 -13.80 -9.91 -30.67
CA GLN A 31 -13.85 -11.32 -31.08
C GLN A 31 -14.94 -12.15 -30.38
N GLY A 32 -15.34 -11.78 -29.15
CA GLY A 32 -16.37 -12.51 -28.40
C GLY A 32 -17.81 -12.28 -28.88
N VAL A 33 -18.07 -11.19 -29.63
CA VAL A 33 -19.45 -10.77 -30.00
C VAL A 33 -19.88 -11.28 -31.38
N LEU A 34 -18.96 -11.73 -32.24
CA LEU A 34 -19.28 -12.14 -33.61
C LEU A 34 -19.75 -13.60 -33.76
N TYR A 35 -19.59 -14.45 -32.74
CA TYR A 35 -19.86 -15.90 -32.90
C TYR A 35 -21.24 -16.38 -32.41
N GLU A 36 -22.04 -15.57 -31.71
CA GLU A 36 -23.35 -15.98 -31.21
C GLU A 36 -24.45 -14.94 -31.43
N ILE A 37 -24.66 -14.51 -32.68
CA ILE A 37 -25.91 -13.84 -33.05
C ILE A 37 -26.89 -14.91 -33.56
N LYS A 38 -27.49 -15.65 -32.62
CA LYS A 38 -28.78 -16.35 -32.82
C LYS A 38 -29.89 -15.46 -32.25
N SER A 39 -30.79 -15.06 -33.13
CA SER A 39 -31.65 -13.87 -33.09
C SER A 39 -32.79 -13.82 -32.05
N ALA A 40 -32.70 -14.52 -30.92
CA ALA A 40 -33.71 -14.44 -29.84
C ALA A 40 -33.19 -13.80 -28.54
N ASN A 41 -31.87 -13.85 -28.30
CA ASN A 41 -31.25 -13.24 -27.11
C ASN A 41 -30.38 -12.01 -27.43
N ALA A 42 -30.24 -11.66 -28.72
CA ALA A 42 -29.34 -10.61 -29.19
C ALA A 42 -29.57 -9.26 -28.50
N GLU A 43 -30.81 -8.91 -28.18
CA GLU A 43 -31.14 -7.63 -27.53
C GLU A 43 -30.75 -7.61 -26.05
N LYS A 44 -30.92 -8.75 -25.36
CA LYS A 44 -30.50 -8.95 -23.97
C LYS A 44 -28.98 -9.00 -23.85
N ASP A 45 -28.33 -9.67 -24.80
CA ASP A 45 -26.88 -9.76 -24.86
C ASP A 45 -26.27 -8.39 -25.20
N LEU A 46 -26.87 -7.63 -26.13
CA LEU A 46 -26.48 -6.25 -26.43
C LEU A 46 -26.58 -5.35 -25.19
N GLN A 47 -27.68 -5.42 -24.43
CA GLN A 47 -27.82 -4.65 -23.18
C GLN A 47 -26.76 -5.05 -22.14
N SER A 48 -26.45 -6.34 -22.01
CA SER A 48 -25.41 -6.80 -21.08
C SER A 48 -24.01 -6.32 -21.50
N VAL A 49 -23.76 -6.25 -22.81
CA VAL A 49 -22.50 -5.74 -23.38
C VAL A 49 -22.39 -4.23 -23.20
N LEU A 50 -23.47 -3.48 -23.40
CA LEU A 50 -23.51 -2.04 -23.14
C LEU A 50 -23.28 -1.72 -21.66
N ALA A 51 -23.93 -2.47 -20.75
CA ALA A 51 -23.72 -2.32 -19.32
C ALA A 51 -22.27 -2.66 -18.90
N ARG A 52 -21.66 -3.69 -19.51
CA ARG A 52 -20.25 -4.01 -19.31
C ARG A 52 -19.33 -2.92 -19.85
N LYS A 53 -19.62 -2.36 -21.03
CA LYS A 53 -18.86 -1.25 -21.61
C LYS A 53 -18.89 -0.03 -20.68
N ASP A 54 -20.06 0.34 -20.17
CA ASP A 54 -20.19 1.46 -19.23
C ASP A 54 -19.44 1.21 -17.90
N SER A 55 -19.44 -0.03 -17.41
CA SER A 55 -18.65 -0.42 -16.23
C SER A 55 -17.16 -0.28 -16.49
N VAL A 56 -16.68 -0.79 -17.63
CA VAL A 56 -15.28 -0.71 -18.04
C VAL A 56 -14.84 0.73 -18.29
N ASP A 57 -15.68 1.57 -18.89
CA ASP A 57 -15.40 3.00 -19.10
C ASP A 57 -15.30 3.76 -17.77
N LYS A 58 -16.12 3.39 -16.77
CA LYS A 58 -16.02 3.94 -15.40
C LYS A 58 -14.72 3.50 -14.71
N GLU A 59 -14.37 2.22 -14.82
CA GLU A 59 -13.12 1.69 -14.27
C GLU A 59 -11.90 2.34 -14.93
N ALA A 60 -11.91 2.50 -16.26
CA ALA A 60 -10.86 3.16 -17.01
C ALA A 60 -10.68 4.62 -16.58
N LYS A 61 -11.77 5.37 -16.38
CA LYS A 61 -11.71 6.75 -15.86
C LYS A 61 -11.13 6.80 -14.44
N ALA A 62 -11.58 5.92 -13.55
CA ALA A 62 -11.05 5.85 -12.19
C ALA A 62 -9.55 5.52 -12.17
N LEU A 63 -9.09 4.63 -13.05
CA LEU A 63 -7.67 4.30 -13.20
C LEU A 63 -6.85 5.48 -13.75
N ILE A 64 -7.39 6.22 -14.72
CA ILE A 64 -6.73 7.43 -15.26
C ILE A 64 -6.59 8.51 -14.20
N GLU A 65 -7.63 8.75 -13.40
CA GLU A 65 -7.58 9.71 -12.28
C GLU A 65 -6.59 9.27 -11.21
N THR A 66 -6.59 7.98 -10.85
CA THR A 66 -5.62 7.40 -9.92
C THR A 66 -4.20 7.56 -10.44
N ARG A 67 -3.97 7.33 -11.74
CA ARG A 67 -2.65 7.51 -12.36
C ARG A 67 -2.20 8.97 -12.32
N ARG A 68 -3.08 9.91 -12.65
CA ARG A 68 -2.77 11.34 -12.60
C ARG A 68 -2.32 11.73 -11.20
N ARG A 69 -3.07 11.29 -10.19
CA ARG A 69 -2.75 11.50 -8.78
C ARG A 69 -1.39 10.94 -8.39
N LEU A 70 -1.08 9.71 -8.80
CA LEU A 70 0.21 9.08 -8.51
C LEU A 70 1.37 9.81 -9.19
N VAL A 71 1.19 10.33 -10.40
CA VAL A 71 2.20 11.15 -11.09
C VAL A 71 2.44 12.46 -10.33
N ASP A 72 1.38 13.12 -9.87
CA ASP A 72 1.50 14.35 -9.08
C ASP A 72 2.16 14.09 -7.72
N GLU A 73 1.86 12.97 -7.06
CA GLU A 73 2.51 12.55 -5.81
C GLU A 73 4.00 12.24 -6.02
N ILE A 74 4.36 11.54 -7.11
CA ILE A 74 5.76 11.27 -7.45
C ILE A 74 6.50 12.59 -7.68
N ALA A 75 5.91 13.53 -8.42
CA ALA A 75 6.51 14.85 -8.63
C ALA A 75 6.73 15.59 -7.30
N GLY A 76 5.72 15.61 -6.41
CA GLY A 76 5.86 16.23 -5.10
C GLY A 76 6.90 15.56 -4.19
N LEU A 77 7.05 14.23 -4.27
CA LEU A 77 8.10 13.50 -3.56
C LEU A 77 9.48 13.80 -4.15
N GLN A 78 9.60 13.89 -5.47
CA GLN A 78 10.83 14.27 -6.16
C GLN A 78 11.29 15.67 -5.72
N ASP A 79 10.35 16.62 -5.63
CA ASP A 79 10.64 17.97 -5.14
C ASP A 79 11.13 17.97 -3.70
N LYS A 80 10.51 17.16 -2.82
CA LYS A 80 10.98 17.01 -1.43
C LYS A 80 12.38 16.39 -1.34
N VAL A 81 12.68 15.40 -2.17
CA VAL A 81 14.00 14.79 -2.25
C VAL A 81 15.04 15.81 -2.72
N ASN A 82 14.71 16.60 -3.75
CA ASN A 82 15.58 17.66 -4.25
C ASN A 82 15.81 18.75 -3.20
N GLN A 83 14.75 19.19 -2.50
CA GLN A 83 14.87 20.14 -1.38
C GLN A 83 15.76 19.59 -0.25
N GLY A 84 15.58 18.33 0.12
CA GLY A 84 16.44 17.68 1.11
C GLY A 84 17.90 17.56 0.65
N ALA A 85 18.13 17.27 -0.63
CA ALA A 85 19.48 17.22 -1.20
C ALA A 85 20.15 18.60 -1.18
N THR A 86 19.44 19.67 -1.56
CA THR A 86 19.95 21.04 -1.49
C THR A 86 20.22 21.47 -0.05
N ALA A 87 19.35 21.12 0.90
CA ALA A 87 19.58 21.41 2.32
C ALA A 87 20.84 20.69 2.84
N LEU A 88 21.06 19.42 2.46
CA LEU A 88 22.27 18.67 2.82
C LEU A 88 23.54 19.27 2.20
N GLU A 89 23.47 19.78 0.98
CA GLU A 89 24.58 20.45 0.31
C GLU A 89 24.96 21.75 1.02
N GLN A 90 23.96 22.57 1.38
CA GLN A 90 24.15 23.78 2.20
C GLN A 90 24.78 23.45 3.55
N ILE A 91 24.28 22.42 4.24
CA ILE A 91 24.86 21.95 5.52
C ILE A 91 26.33 21.55 5.35
N SER A 92 26.65 20.80 4.28
CA SER A 92 28.02 20.39 3.97
C SER A 92 28.93 21.60 3.76
N ASP A 93 28.47 22.63 3.07
CA ASP A 93 29.27 23.82 2.77
C ASP A 93 29.43 24.75 3.98
N ASP A 94 28.41 24.86 4.83
CA ASP A 94 28.48 25.55 6.13
C ASP A 94 29.47 24.84 7.08
N LEU A 95 29.48 23.50 7.10
CA LEU A 95 30.46 22.72 7.87
C LEU A 95 31.89 22.93 7.38
N LYS A 96 32.11 22.98 6.07
CA LYS A 96 33.44 23.23 5.48
C LYS A 96 33.93 24.65 5.76
N SER A 97 33.06 25.65 5.63
CA SER A 97 33.42 27.05 5.90
C SER A 97 33.69 27.30 7.39
N THR A 98 32.89 26.69 8.27
CA THR A 98 33.10 26.75 9.74
C THR A 98 34.36 26.00 10.17
N GLY A 99 34.66 24.86 9.54
CA GLY A 99 35.90 24.10 9.77
C GLY A 99 37.18 24.84 9.37
N GLN A 100 37.10 25.77 8.42
CA GLN A 100 38.24 26.64 8.04
C GLN A 100 38.46 27.82 9.01
N GLN A 101 37.47 28.15 9.85
CA GLN A 101 37.54 29.22 10.86
C GLN A 101 37.82 28.71 12.28
N ALA A 102 38.11 27.41 12.45
CA ALA A 102 38.30 26.76 13.74
C ALA A 102 39.59 27.19 14.46
N GLY A 103 39.50 28.35 15.13
CA GLY A 103 40.47 28.87 16.09
C GLY A 103 39.90 29.19 17.48
N SER A 104 38.60 28.97 17.77
CA SER A 104 38.06 29.23 19.12
C SER A 104 36.75 28.49 19.41
N ASN A 105 36.49 28.21 20.70
CA ASN A 105 35.32 27.50 21.24
C ASN A 105 33.95 28.09 20.85
N ALA A 106 33.90 29.33 20.35
CA ALA A 106 32.68 29.93 19.78
C ALA A 106 32.15 29.17 18.54
N SER A 107 33.01 28.38 17.89
CA SER A 107 32.67 27.58 16.70
C SER A 107 31.86 26.31 17.01
N LEU A 108 31.85 25.81 18.26
CA LEU A 108 31.06 24.63 18.62
C LEU A 108 29.59 24.97 18.88
N ASP A 109 29.33 26.10 19.54
CA ASP A 109 27.96 26.56 19.78
C ASP A 109 27.26 26.93 18.46
N THR A 110 27.97 27.56 17.52
CA THR A 110 27.41 27.88 16.19
C THR A 110 27.15 26.63 15.34
N LEU A 111 28.02 25.61 15.42
CA LEU A 111 27.78 24.31 14.77
C LEU A 111 26.55 23.60 15.34
N GLN A 112 26.35 23.68 16.66
CA GLN A 112 25.20 23.07 17.32
C GLN A 112 23.88 23.79 16.98
N GLU A 113 23.93 25.11 16.82
CA GLU A 113 22.79 25.93 16.39
C GLU A 113 22.42 25.64 14.91
N ALA A 114 23.42 25.59 14.02
CA ALA A 114 23.22 25.25 12.61
C ALA A 114 22.68 23.82 12.42
N ALA A 115 23.21 22.84 13.17
CA ALA A 115 22.71 21.47 13.15
C ALA A 115 21.26 21.36 13.66
N SER A 116 20.89 22.16 14.66
CA SER A 116 19.53 22.20 15.20
C SER A 116 18.54 22.83 14.23
N ALA A 117 18.93 23.91 13.55
CA ALA A 117 18.14 24.55 12.49
C ALA A 117 17.94 23.60 11.29
N ALA A 118 19.00 22.94 10.84
CA ALA A 118 18.97 21.94 9.79
C ALA A 118 18.05 20.74 10.13
N ALA A 119 18.08 20.27 11.37
CA ALA A 119 17.19 19.20 11.83
C ALA A 119 15.72 19.63 11.84
N LEU A 120 15.43 20.89 12.14
CA LEU A 120 14.10 21.48 12.09
C LEU A 120 13.57 21.58 10.65
N ASP A 121 14.40 22.04 9.71
CA ASP A 121 14.02 22.15 8.30
C ASP A 121 13.82 20.79 7.64
N LEU A 122 14.69 19.82 7.93
CA LEU A 122 14.52 18.45 7.44
C LEU A 122 13.23 17.83 8.00
N ARG A 123 12.94 18.09 9.29
CA ARG A 123 11.69 17.64 9.92
C ARG A 123 10.47 18.34 9.33
N ALA A 124 10.55 19.61 8.96
CA ALA A 124 9.48 20.35 8.31
C ALA A 124 9.22 19.82 6.89
N ALA A 125 10.27 19.54 6.11
CA ALA A 125 10.19 18.98 4.76
C ALA A 125 9.63 17.54 4.75
N LEU A 126 9.97 16.74 5.77
CA LEU A 126 9.52 15.35 5.93
C LEU A 126 8.18 15.23 6.66
N SER A 127 7.69 16.30 7.29
CA SER A 127 6.39 16.27 7.95
C SER A 127 5.27 16.12 6.89
N PRO A 128 4.31 15.20 7.09
CA PRO A 128 3.14 15.13 6.23
C PRO A 128 2.37 16.45 6.35
N GLN A 129 2.20 17.19 5.26
CA GLN A 129 1.34 18.38 5.28
C GLN A 129 -0.09 17.96 5.61
N PRO A 130 -0.80 18.69 6.49
CA PRO A 130 -2.20 18.47 6.73
C PRO A 130 -2.96 18.81 5.44
N GLY A 131 -3.33 17.79 4.68
CA GLY A 131 -3.98 17.92 3.37
C GLY A 131 -3.56 16.89 2.32
N SER A 132 -2.42 16.20 2.48
CA SER A 132 -2.10 15.08 1.59
C SER A 132 -2.95 13.87 1.95
N ASN A 133 -3.95 13.54 1.13
CA ASN A 133 -4.66 12.26 1.14
C ASN A 133 -3.76 11.08 0.70
N ALA A 134 -2.47 11.13 1.03
CA ALA A 134 -1.56 10.01 0.86
C ALA A 134 -2.01 8.95 1.87
N THR A 135 -2.72 7.93 1.37
CA THR A 135 -3.13 6.77 2.15
C THR A 135 -1.86 6.15 2.72
N GLU A 136 -1.72 6.21 4.05
CA GLU A 136 -0.56 5.73 4.79
C GLU A 136 -0.15 4.30 4.36
N PRO A 137 1.13 3.91 4.42
CA PRO A 137 1.51 2.53 4.14
C PRO A 137 0.73 1.54 5.01
N LEU A 138 0.17 0.49 4.40
CA LEU A 138 -0.65 -0.52 5.09
C LEU A 138 0.06 -1.10 6.32
N SER A 139 1.36 -1.36 6.22
CA SER A 139 2.19 -1.86 7.32
C SER A 139 2.13 -0.97 8.57
N ASN A 140 2.11 0.36 8.39
CA ASN A 140 2.09 1.32 9.50
C ASN A 140 0.71 1.36 10.16
N VAL A 141 -0.35 1.26 9.35
CA VAL A 141 -1.72 1.17 9.87
C VAL A 141 -1.91 -0.15 10.64
N VAL A 142 -1.42 -1.27 10.12
CA VAL A 142 -1.45 -2.57 10.81
C VAL A 142 -0.65 -2.52 12.11
N ALA A 143 0.53 -1.92 12.11
CA ALA A 143 1.35 -1.78 13.32
C ALA A 143 0.60 -1.03 14.43
N ARG A 144 -0.19 0.00 14.08
CA ARG A 144 -0.99 0.75 15.07
C ARG A 144 -2.15 -0.03 15.69
N LEU A 145 -2.54 -1.19 15.15
CA LEU A 145 -3.45 -2.12 15.86
C LEU A 145 -2.83 -2.67 17.15
N PHE A 146 -1.49 -2.62 17.27
CA PHE A 146 -0.71 -3.12 18.40
C PHE A 146 -0.29 -2.01 19.36
N ASP A 147 -0.71 -0.76 19.13
CA ASP A 147 -0.35 0.39 19.97
C ASP A 147 -0.91 0.24 21.39
N ALA A 148 -0.20 0.74 22.40
CA ALA A 148 -0.62 0.72 23.80
C ALA A 148 -1.93 1.51 24.03
N LYS A 149 -2.15 2.60 23.29
CA LYS A 149 -3.31 3.48 23.42
C LYS A 149 -4.52 2.94 22.63
N ALA A 150 -5.65 2.78 23.30
CA ALA A 150 -6.88 2.27 22.69
C ALA A 150 -7.38 3.15 21.53
N SER A 151 -7.22 4.48 21.61
CA SER A 151 -7.61 5.41 20.56
C SER A 151 -6.84 5.18 19.25
N GLN A 152 -5.54 4.87 19.32
CA GLN A 152 -4.71 4.59 18.16
C GLN A 152 -5.13 3.28 17.48
N ARG A 153 -5.42 2.25 18.27
CA ARG A 153 -5.93 0.97 17.76
C ARG A 153 -7.28 1.14 17.07
N GLY A 154 -8.19 1.91 17.66
CA GLY A 154 -9.48 2.23 17.05
C GLY A 154 -9.36 2.99 15.73
N ALA A 155 -8.46 3.99 15.67
CA ALA A 155 -8.17 4.72 14.45
C ALA A 155 -7.58 3.83 13.36
N ALA A 156 -6.66 2.93 13.72
CA ALA A 156 -6.07 1.96 12.81
C ALA A 156 -7.13 1.00 12.23
N TYR A 157 -7.99 0.44 13.08
CA TYR A 157 -9.11 -0.39 12.64
C TYR A 157 -10.00 0.34 11.62
N ASN A 158 -10.41 1.58 11.93
CA ASN A 158 -11.25 2.37 11.04
C ASN A 158 -10.57 2.64 9.69
N SER A 159 -9.27 2.95 9.72
CA SER A 159 -8.48 3.16 8.51
C SER A 159 -8.39 1.89 7.65
N ILE A 160 -8.14 0.74 8.27
CA ILE A 160 -8.11 -0.57 7.59
C ILE A 160 -9.44 -0.85 6.91
N MET A 161 -10.54 -0.76 7.65
CA MET A 161 -11.86 -1.09 7.11
C MET A 161 -12.27 -0.15 5.97
N LYS A 162 -11.94 1.14 6.09
CA LYS A 162 -12.28 2.17 5.10
C LYS A 162 -11.45 2.06 3.82
N ASN A 163 -10.14 1.82 3.94
CA ASN A 163 -9.21 2.04 2.84
C ASN A 163 -8.51 0.76 2.33
N TYR A 164 -8.46 -0.32 3.12
CA TYR A 164 -7.64 -1.50 2.81
C TYR A 164 -8.41 -2.83 2.86
N SER A 165 -9.67 -2.85 3.27
CA SER A 165 -10.47 -4.09 3.47
C SER A 165 -10.58 -4.98 2.24
N GLN A 166 -10.40 -4.42 1.04
CA GLN A 166 -10.46 -5.14 -0.24
C GLN A 166 -9.08 -5.45 -0.84
N ARG A 167 -7.98 -5.06 -0.17
CA ARG A 167 -6.64 -5.32 -0.69
C ARG A 167 -6.25 -6.78 -0.52
N ALA A 168 -5.69 -7.36 -1.58
CA ALA A 168 -5.24 -8.75 -1.59
C ALA A 168 -4.14 -9.04 -0.55
N ASP A 169 -3.28 -8.06 -0.26
CA ASP A 169 -2.14 -8.21 0.67
C ASP A 169 -2.48 -7.92 2.14
N LEU A 170 -3.71 -7.49 2.45
CA LEU A 170 -4.12 -7.14 3.81
C LEU A 170 -3.97 -8.31 4.77
N VAL A 171 -4.54 -9.47 4.41
CA VAL A 171 -4.54 -10.64 5.29
C VAL A 171 -3.12 -11.12 5.57
N ALA A 172 -2.27 -11.21 4.54
CA ALA A 172 -0.88 -11.61 4.70
C ALA A 172 -0.11 -10.66 5.61
N THR A 173 -0.34 -9.34 5.47
CA THR A 173 0.30 -8.33 6.30
C THR A 173 -0.14 -8.40 7.76
N LEU A 174 -1.45 -8.58 8.00
CA LEU A 174 -2.03 -8.75 9.34
C LEU A 174 -1.43 -9.97 10.05
N LEU A 175 -1.42 -11.13 9.39
CA LEU A 175 -0.92 -12.37 9.96
C LEU A 175 0.57 -12.28 10.26
N LYS A 176 1.37 -11.77 9.30
CA LYS A 176 2.82 -11.59 9.47
C LYS A 176 3.14 -10.68 10.67
N PHE A 177 2.43 -9.56 10.81
CA PHE A 177 2.68 -8.64 11.92
C PHE A 177 2.25 -9.25 13.26
N ALA A 178 1.11 -9.95 13.28
CA ALA A 178 0.60 -10.60 14.47
C ALA A 178 1.49 -11.76 14.97
N ASP A 179 1.98 -12.61 14.05
CA ASP A 179 2.90 -13.70 14.39
C ASP A 179 4.26 -13.18 14.93
N ALA A 180 4.67 -11.97 14.55
CA ALA A 180 5.87 -11.32 15.09
C ALA A 180 5.65 -10.67 16.47
N ASN A 181 4.41 -10.46 16.91
CA ASN A 181 4.05 -9.70 18.12
C ASN A 181 3.03 -10.47 18.97
N THR A 182 3.30 -11.75 19.24
CA THR A 182 2.33 -12.67 19.88
C THR A 182 2.10 -12.41 21.36
N ASP A 183 2.97 -11.67 22.02
CA ASP A 183 2.87 -11.25 23.42
C ASP A 183 1.87 -10.10 23.62
N ASN A 184 1.54 -9.35 22.56
CA ASN A 184 0.59 -8.25 22.62
C ASN A 184 -0.85 -8.74 22.43
N GLU A 185 -1.48 -9.18 23.53
CA GLU A 185 -2.85 -9.71 23.53
C GLU A 185 -3.87 -8.74 22.91
N ASN A 186 -3.74 -7.44 23.16
CA ASN A 186 -4.62 -6.43 22.60
C ASN A 186 -4.48 -6.37 21.07
N GLY A 187 -3.25 -6.38 20.57
CA GLY A 187 -2.97 -6.41 19.14
C GLY A 187 -3.54 -7.66 18.47
N ILE A 188 -3.29 -8.83 19.04
CA ILE A 188 -3.86 -10.11 18.56
C ILE A 188 -5.39 -10.07 18.53
N TYR A 189 -6.03 -9.61 19.61
CA TYR A 189 -7.47 -9.45 19.66
C TYR A 189 -7.97 -8.53 18.53
N ASN A 190 -7.33 -7.39 18.30
CA ASN A 190 -7.76 -6.45 17.26
C ASN A 190 -7.50 -6.99 15.84
N THR A 191 -6.43 -7.75 15.61
CA THR A 191 -6.23 -8.46 14.35
C THR A 191 -7.38 -9.42 14.08
N LEU A 192 -7.80 -10.22 15.07
CA LEU A 192 -8.95 -11.12 14.92
C LEU A 192 -10.26 -10.35 14.70
N VAL A 193 -10.43 -9.16 15.29
CA VAL A 193 -11.59 -8.29 15.01
C VAL A 193 -11.60 -7.86 13.55
N VAL A 194 -10.47 -7.41 13.00
CA VAL A 194 -10.37 -7.04 11.58
C VAL A 194 -10.69 -8.22 10.69
N LEU A 195 -10.02 -9.36 10.91
CA LEU A 195 -10.26 -10.60 10.13
C LEU A 195 -11.74 -11.01 10.18
N GLY A 196 -12.33 -10.95 11.37
CA GLY A 196 -13.73 -11.29 11.60
C GLY A 196 -14.73 -10.35 10.93
N HIS A 197 -14.31 -9.23 10.35
CA HIS A 197 -15.15 -8.29 9.59
C HIS A 197 -14.89 -8.28 8.08
N LEU A 198 -13.90 -9.04 7.60
CA LEU A 198 -13.63 -9.13 6.16
C LEU A 198 -14.76 -9.86 5.42
N ASN A 199 -14.90 -9.52 4.14
CA ASN A 199 -15.69 -10.31 3.20
C ASN A 199 -14.79 -11.41 2.61
N TYR A 200 -14.96 -12.65 3.09
CA TYR A 200 -14.10 -13.75 2.64
C TYR A 200 -14.30 -14.14 1.17
N SER A 201 -15.39 -13.73 0.53
CA SER A 201 -15.56 -13.90 -0.92
C SER A 201 -14.58 -13.07 -1.75
N SER A 202 -13.96 -12.03 -1.17
CA SER A 202 -12.94 -11.20 -1.82
C SER A 202 -11.52 -11.46 -1.30
N VAL A 203 -11.35 -12.40 -0.36
CA VAL A 203 -10.03 -12.79 0.16
C VAL A 203 -9.47 -13.90 -0.73
N PRO A 204 -8.17 -13.84 -1.11
CA PRO A 204 -7.56 -14.92 -1.89
C PRO A 204 -7.73 -16.29 -1.20
N ALA A 205 -8.11 -17.31 -1.96
CA ALA A 205 -8.47 -18.63 -1.41
C ALA A 205 -7.33 -19.26 -0.60
N GLU A 206 -6.08 -19.04 -1.05
CA GLU A 206 -4.86 -19.48 -0.38
C GLU A 206 -4.65 -18.86 1.01
N MET A 207 -5.32 -17.74 1.31
CA MET A 207 -5.23 -17.07 2.62
C MET A 207 -6.24 -17.62 3.65
N VAL A 208 -7.23 -18.40 3.23
CA VAL A 208 -8.26 -18.95 4.13
C VAL A 208 -7.63 -19.89 5.18
N GLN A 209 -6.78 -20.82 4.73
CA GLN A 209 -6.15 -21.78 5.62
C GLN A 209 -5.18 -21.11 6.62
N PRO A 210 -4.29 -20.18 6.22
CA PRO A 210 -3.51 -19.38 7.16
C PRO A 210 -4.34 -18.64 8.21
N VAL A 211 -5.48 -18.05 7.83
CA VAL A 211 -6.38 -17.39 8.80
C VAL A 211 -6.99 -18.40 9.76
N ARG A 212 -7.36 -19.58 9.29
CA ARG A 212 -7.90 -20.68 10.11
C ARG A 212 -6.89 -21.12 11.16
N GLU A 213 -5.65 -21.37 10.74
CA GLU A 213 -4.57 -21.81 11.61
C GLU A 213 -4.23 -20.73 12.65
N PHE A 214 -4.05 -19.49 12.21
CA PHE A 214 -3.79 -18.37 13.11
C PHE A 214 -4.91 -18.22 14.16
N SER A 215 -6.18 -18.21 13.72
CA SER A 215 -7.32 -18.07 14.62
C SER A 215 -7.40 -19.21 15.63
N THR A 216 -7.10 -20.44 15.20
CA THR A 216 -7.07 -21.61 16.09
C THR A 216 -5.98 -21.47 17.15
N ARG A 217 -4.76 -21.12 16.75
CA ARG A 217 -3.63 -20.93 17.69
C ARG A 217 -3.89 -19.82 18.71
N MET A 218 -4.56 -18.73 18.30
CA MET A 218 -4.78 -17.58 19.17
C MET A 218 -5.90 -17.79 20.21
N ARG A 219 -6.63 -18.91 20.19
CA ARG A 219 -7.66 -19.22 21.21
C ARG A 219 -7.04 -19.30 22.62
N ASP A 220 -5.81 -19.78 22.73
CA ASP A 220 -5.14 -19.99 24.01
C ASP A 220 -4.66 -18.69 24.68
N LYS A 221 -4.79 -17.54 24.01
CA LYS A 221 -4.42 -16.22 24.54
C LYS A 221 -5.40 -15.68 25.58
N GLY A 222 -6.56 -16.32 25.76
CA GLY A 222 -7.52 -15.96 26.80
C GLY A 222 -8.97 -15.93 26.29
N PRO A 223 -9.95 -15.89 27.21
CA PRO A 223 -11.36 -16.12 26.89
C PRO A 223 -11.93 -15.12 25.88
N LYS A 224 -11.52 -13.86 25.96
CA LYS A 224 -11.95 -12.80 25.04
C LYS A 224 -11.40 -13.01 23.63
N THR A 225 -10.14 -13.42 23.51
CA THR A 225 -9.48 -13.72 22.24
C THR A 225 -10.03 -14.99 21.62
N ALA A 226 -10.27 -16.04 22.42
CA ALA A 226 -10.94 -17.27 22.00
C ALA A 226 -12.32 -17.02 21.40
N ALA A 227 -13.17 -16.24 22.09
CA ALA A 227 -14.48 -15.89 21.59
C ALA A 227 -14.42 -15.16 20.24
N ARG A 228 -13.40 -14.30 20.04
CA ARG A 228 -13.20 -13.61 18.76
C ARG A 228 -12.67 -14.53 17.67
N ALA A 229 -11.73 -15.40 17.98
CA ALA A 229 -11.23 -16.42 17.06
C ALA A 229 -12.37 -17.32 16.56
N ASP A 230 -13.29 -17.71 17.44
CA ASP A 230 -14.46 -18.53 17.06
C ASP A 230 -15.38 -17.81 16.07
N VAL A 231 -15.54 -16.49 16.20
CA VAL A 231 -16.28 -15.68 15.22
C VAL A 231 -15.59 -15.71 13.85
N VAL A 232 -14.26 -15.59 13.82
CA VAL A 232 -13.49 -15.68 12.57
C VAL A 232 -13.69 -17.06 11.93
N LEU A 233 -13.45 -18.14 12.69
CA LEU A 233 -13.53 -19.52 12.22
C LEU A 233 -14.91 -19.87 11.64
N LYS A 234 -15.99 -19.37 12.25
CA LYS A 234 -17.37 -19.57 11.76
C LYS A 234 -17.66 -18.85 10.43
N ARG A 235 -16.92 -17.79 10.11
CA ARG A 235 -17.11 -17.00 8.88
C ARG A 235 -16.24 -17.45 7.72
N LEU A 236 -15.20 -18.25 7.99
CA LEU A 236 -14.35 -18.77 6.93
C LEU A 236 -15.14 -19.72 6.02
N PRO A 237 -14.91 -19.67 4.70
CA PRO A 237 -15.48 -20.67 3.80
C PRO A 237 -14.99 -22.07 4.21
N GLY A 238 -15.88 -23.06 4.00
CA GLY A 238 -15.66 -24.48 4.31
C GLY A 238 -14.60 -25.11 3.44
#